data_AF-A0AAW3HXH6-F1
#
_entry.id   AF-A0AAW3HXH6-F1
#
_cell.length_a   1.000
_cell.length_b   1.000
_cell.length_c   1.000
_cell.angle_alpha   90.00
_cell.angle_beta   90.00
_cell.angle_gamma   90.00
#
_symmetry.space_group_name_H-M   'P 1'
#
loop_
_entity.id
_entity.type
_entity.pdbx_description
1 polymer ?
#
loop_
_entity_poly.entity_id
_entity_poly.type
_entity_poly.pdbx_seq_one_letter_code
_entity_poly.pdbx_strand_id
1 'polypeptide(L)'
;MKKIIWLTFAALAALWTGLVALTLQLTDWVLATISTAQVPGSALDTSQWVAPAWAAGWVDPAWLASLQGGLVWAAQGLNQILPVAGSLGTLIAVLGWIFWGFIMVGLVALAMVLHWLAGKREQANAAPGRQVI
;
A
#
# COMPACT_ATOMS: atom_id res chain seq x y z
N MET A 1 7.85 29.79 3.47
CA MET A 1 7.38 28.99 4.62
C MET A 1 6.03 28.34 4.33
N LYS A 2 4.94 29.11 4.19
CA LYS A 2 3.57 28.58 3.99
C LYS A 2 3.37 27.68 2.76
N LYS A 3 3.93 28.02 1.59
CA LYS A 3 3.70 27.23 0.35
C LYS A 3 4.27 25.81 0.41
N ILE A 4 5.42 25.62 1.07
CA ILE A 4 6.04 24.28 1.20
C ILE A 4 5.21 23.41 2.13
N ILE A 5 4.79 23.93 3.28
CA ILE A 5 3.93 23.20 4.21
C ILE A 5 2.63 22.76 3.53
N TRP A 6 2.01 23.64 2.75
CA TRP A 6 0.80 23.33 1.99
C TRP A 6 1.03 22.29 0.88
N LEU A 7 2.16 22.37 0.17
CA LEU A 7 2.51 21.40 -0.86
C LEU A 7 2.79 20.01 -0.27
N THR A 8 3.54 19.96 0.84
CA THR A 8 3.81 18.75 1.61
C THR A 8 2.51 18.14 2.14
N PHE A 9 1.61 18.96 2.69
CA PHE A 9 0.30 18.53 3.14
C PHE A 9 -0.55 17.98 1.97
N ALA A 10 -0.61 18.68 0.84
CA ALA A 10 -1.35 18.23 -0.33
C ALA A 10 -0.80 16.91 -0.89
N ALA A 11 0.52 16.75 -0.93
CA ALA A 11 1.16 15.50 -1.34
C ALA A 11 0.84 14.36 -0.37
N LEU A 12 0.92 14.59 0.94
CA LEU A 12 0.57 13.59 1.95
C LEU A 12 -0.92 13.22 1.89
N ALA A 13 -1.80 14.19 1.70
CA ALA A 13 -3.23 13.97 1.55
C ALA A 13 -3.56 13.18 0.27
N ALA A 14 -2.90 13.49 -0.85
CA ALA A 14 -3.06 12.73 -2.09
C ALA A 14 -2.55 11.29 -1.95
N LEU A 15 -1.39 11.11 -1.31
CA LEU A 15 -0.80 9.78 -1.08
C LEU A 15 -1.67 8.96 -0.12
N TRP A 16 -2.18 9.57 0.95
CA TRP A 16 -3.12 8.95 1.87
C TRP A 16 -4.43 8.55 1.18
N THR A 17 -5.02 9.46 0.40
CA THR A 17 -6.25 9.19 -0.34
C THR A 17 -6.04 8.07 -1.38
N GLY A 18 -4.89 8.09 -2.07
CA GLY A 18 -4.49 7.04 -3.01
C GLY A 18 -4.36 5.69 -2.32
N LEU A 19 -3.76 5.63 -1.13
CA LEU A 19 -3.64 4.41 -0.35
C LEU A 19 -4.99 3.85 0.09
N VAL A 20 -5.88 4.71 0.57
CA VAL A 20 -7.26 4.33 0.95
C VAL A 20 -7.99 3.77 -0.27
N ALA A 21 -7.95 4.48 -1.41
CA ALA A 21 -8.58 4.03 -2.65
C ALA A 21 -8.02 2.69 -3.13
N LEU A 22 -6.70 2.50 -3.06
CA LEU A 22 -6.04 1.24 -3.42
C LEU A 22 -6.51 0.09 -2.52
N THR A 23 -6.62 0.33 -1.21
CA THR A 23 -7.08 -0.68 -0.24
C THR A 23 -8.53 -1.09 -0.53
N LEU A 24 -9.41 -0.12 -0.82
CA LEU A 24 -10.80 -0.40 -1.16
C LEU A 24 -10.89 -1.25 -2.43
N GLN A 25 -10.18 -0.87 -3.49
CA GLN A 25 -10.16 -1.62 -4.74
C GLN A 25 -9.56 -3.02 -4.58
N LEU A 26 -8.55 -3.17 -3.71
CA LEU A 26 -7.98 -4.48 -3.38
C LEU A 26 -9.00 -5.33 -2.62
N THR A 27 -9.73 -4.74 -1.67
CA THR A 27 -10.78 -5.42 -0.89
C THR A 27 -11.92 -5.88 -1.79
N ASP A 28 -12.42 -5.01 -2.65
CA ASP A 28 -13.48 -5.33 -3.62
C ASP A 28 -13.04 -6.46 -4.56
N TRP A 29 -11.79 -6.43 -5.02
CA TRP A 29 -11.22 -7.48 -5.84
C TRP A 29 -11.13 -8.83 -5.11
N VAL A 30 -10.65 -8.84 -3.86
CA VAL A 30 -10.63 -10.06 -3.04
C VAL A 30 -12.05 -10.60 -2.86
N LEU A 31 -13.02 -9.73 -2.56
CA LEU A 31 -14.40 -10.13 -2.30
C LEU A 31 -15.08 -10.71 -3.56
N ALA A 32 -14.84 -10.11 -4.73
CA ALA A 32 -15.30 -10.62 -6.02
C ALA A 32 -14.68 -11.99 -6.38
N THR A 33 -13.45 -12.24 -5.92
CA THR A 33 -12.79 -13.54 -6.14
C THR A 33 -13.38 -14.60 -5.21
N ILE A 34 -13.65 -14.26 -3.95
CA ILE A 34 -14.26 -15.19 -3.00
C ILE A 34 -15.68 -15.56 -3.43
N SER A 35 -16.46 -14.59 -3.95
CA SER A 35 -17.83 -14.86 -4.41
C SER A 35 -17.89 -15.80 -5.62
N THR A 36 -16.87 -15.75 -6.49
CA THR A 36 -16.75 -16.65 -7.65
C THR A 36 -16.16 -18.01 -7.28
N ALA A 37 -15.33 -18.07 -6.25
CA ALA A 37 -14.70 -19.29 -5.75
C ALA A 37 -15.54 -20.10 -4.74
N GLN A 38 -16.82 -19.77 -4.53
CA GLN A 38 -17.74 -20.52 -3.64
C GLN A 38 -18.00 -21.94 -4.16
N VAL A 39 -17.06 -22.85 -3.94
CA VAL A 39 -17.26 -24.30 -4.01
C VAL A 39 -17.15 -24.83 -2.58
N PRO A 40 -18.24 -25.36 -1.99
CA PRO A 40 -18.20 -25.93 -0.65
C PRO A 40 -17.20 -27.11 -0.59
N GLY A 41 -16.17 -26.99 0.25
CA GLY A 41 -15.29 -28.10 0.62
C GLY A 41 -14.03 -28.31 -0.22
N SER A 42 -13.78 -27.53 -1.27
CA SER A 42 -12.53 -27.60 -2.03
C SER A 42 -11.65 -26.36 -1.79
N ALA A 43 -10.33 -26.56 -1.83
CA ALA A 43 -9.35 -25.47 -1.81
C ALA A 43 -9.74 -24.38 -2.85
N LEU A 44 -9.52 -23.11 -2.49
CA LEU A 44 -9.77 -21.97 -3.38
C LEU A 44 -9.13 -22.23 -4.76
N ASP A 45 -9.97 -22.35 -5.80
CA ASP A 45 -9.49 -22.50 -7.16
C ASP A 45 -8.98 -21.15 -7.66
N THR A 46 -7.66 -21.00 -7.68
CA THR A 46 -6.98 -19.77 -8.10
C THR A 46 -6.84 -19.65 -9.61
N SER A 47 -7.22 -20.67 -10.39
CA SER A 47 -7.11 -20.64 -11.85
C SER A 47 -8.03 -19.62 -12.51
N GLN A 48 -9.09 -19.20 -11.81
CA GLN A 48 -10.07 -18.22 -12.27
C GLN A 48 -9.75 -16.79 -11.82
N TRP A 49 -8.61 -16.57 -11.15
CA TRP A 49 -8.28 -15.28 -10.56
C TRP A 49 -7.84 -14.28 -11.63
N VAL A 50 -8.73 -13.36 -11.98
CA VAL A 50 -8.42 -12.29 -12.94
C VAL A 50 -7.73 -11.14 -12.20
N ALA A 51 -6.61 -10.67 -12.74
CA ALA A 51 -5.90 -9.50 -12.21
C ALA A 51 -6.81 -8.25 -12.25
N PRO A 52 -6.77 -7.38 -11.22
CA PRO A 52 -7.58 -6.18 -11.23
C PRO A 52 -7.18 -5.26 -12.40
N ALA A 53 -8.16 -4.67 -13.08
CA ALA A 53 -7.89 -3.73 -14.17
C ALA A 53 -7.07 -2.52 -13.71
N TRP A 54 -7.23 -2.10 -12.45
CA TRP A 54 -6.42 -1.04 -11.88
C TRP A 54 -4.96 -1.42 -11.75
N ALA A 55 -4.61 -2.70 -11.60
CA ALA A 55 -3.22 -3.16 -11.47
C ALA A 55 -2.55 -3.39 -12.84
N ALA A 56 -3.36 -3.47 -13.89
CA ALA A 56 -2.89 -3.70 -15.25
C ALA A 56 -1.97 -2.56 -15.70
N GLY A 57 -0.72 -2.90 -16.03
CA GLY A 57 0.24 -1.98 -16.65
C GLY A 57 1.27 -1.32 -15.71
N TRP A 58 1.15 -1.48 -14.38
CA TRP A 58 2.13 -0.92 -13.44
C TRP A 58 2.45 -1.82 -12.24
N VAL A 59 1.68 -2.89 -12.02
CA VAL A 59 2.00 -3.92 -11.04
C VAL A 59 2.55 -5.15 -11.76
N ASP A 60 3.70 -5.66 -11.31
CA ASP A 60 4.28 -6.90 -11.83
C ASP A 60 3.33 -8.08 -11.55
N PRO A 61 2.98 -8.90 -12.56
CA PRO A 61 2.19 -10.11 -12.38
C PRO A 61 2.72 -11.05 -11.28
N ALA A 62 4.04 -11.12 -11.08
CA ALA A 62 4.66 -11.94 -10.04
C ALA A 62 4.33 -11.46 -8.62
N TRP A 63 4.15 -10.16 -8.43
CA TRP A 63 3.69 -9.59 -7.16
C TRP A 63 2.24 -9.94 -6.88
N LEU A 64 1.38 -9.88 -7.90
CA LEU A 64 -0.02 -10.29 -7.78
C LEU A 64 -0.13 -11.78 -7.45
N ALA A 65 0.66 -12.64 -8.09
CA ALA A 65 0.73 -14.07 -7.78
C ALA A 65 1.18 -14.33 -6.34
N SER A 66 2.14 -13.55 -5.83
CA SER A 66 2.61 -13.67 -4.45
C SER A 66 1.54 -13.27 -3.43
N LEU A 67 0.77 -12.21 -3.72
CA LEU A 67 -0.39 -11.81 -2.92
C LEU A 67 -1.46 -12.90 -2.91
N GLN A 68 -1.79 -13.48 -4.06
CA GLN A 68 -2.72 -14.60 -4.18
C GLN A 68 -2.28 -15.79 -3.32
N GLY A 69 -1.00 -16.16 -3.39
CA GLY A 69 -0.42 -17.22 -2.55
C GLY A 69 -0.55 -16.91 -1.05
N GLY A 70 -0.32 -15.66 -0.65
CA GLY A 70 -0.52 -15.21 0.73
C GLY A 70 -1.98 -15.28 1.20
N LEU A 71 -2.93 -14.93 0.32
CA LEU A 71 -4.38 -15.05 0.58
C LEU A 71 -4.82 -16.51 0.72
N VAL A 72 -4.35 -17.41 -0.15
CA VAL A 72 -4.62 -18.85 -0.05
C VAL A 72 -4.01 -19.42 1.23
N TRP A 73 -2.77 -19.07 1.54
CA TRP A 73 -2.12 -19.46 2.80
C TRP A 73 -2.91 -18.97 4.02
N ALA A 74 -3.39 -17.72 4.01
CA ALA A 74 -4.21 -17.17 5.09
C ALA A 74 -5.56 -17.89 5.21
N ALA A 75 -6.22 -18.20 4.09
CA ALA A 75 -7.49 -18.93 4.08
C ALA A 75 -7.35 -20.39 4.55
N GLN A 76 -6.26 -21.06 4.16
CA GLN A 76 -5.92 -22.40 4.65
C GLN A 76 -5.56 -22.37 6.14
N GLY A 77 -4.76 -21.39 6.57
CA GLY A 77 -4.46 -21.15 7.99
C GLY A 77 -5.74 -20.92 8.80
N LEU A 78 -6.67 -20.11 8.29
CA LEU A 78 -7.97 -19.90 8.92
C LEU A 78 -8.75 -21.22 9.08
N ASN A 79 -8.83 -22.03 8.03
CA ASN A 79 -9.51 -23.33 8.08
C ASN A 79 -8.88 -24.30 9.09
N GLN A 80 -7.55 -24.26 9.27
CA GLN A 80 -6.86 -25.06 10.27
C GLN A 80 -7.03 -24.55 11.70
N ILE A 81 -7.31 -23.25 11.87
CA ILE A 81 -7.47 -22.59 13.17
C ILE A 81 -8.95 -22.53 13.60
N LEU A 82 -9.92 -22.78 12.70
CA LEU A 82 -11.35 -22.85 13.04
C LEU A 82 -11.73 -23.78 14.21
N PRO A 83 -10.97 -24.83 14.61
CA PRO A 83 -11.27 -25.55 15.86
C PRO A 83 -10.94 -24.75 17.14
N VAL A 84 -10.08 -23.72 17.06
CA VAL A 84 -9.52 -22.99 18.22
C VAL A 84 -9.58 -21.48 17.94
N ALA A 85 -10.68 -20.85 18.35
CA ALA A 85 -10.96 -19.41 18.30
C ALA A 85 -9.74 -18.46 18.14
N GLY A 86 -9.66 -17.75 17.00
CA GLY A 86 -8.68 -16.66 16.79
C GLY A 86 -8.66 -15.98 15.41
N SER A 87 -9.68 -16.16 14.57
CA SER A 87 -9.60 -15.83 13.13
C SER A 87 -9.72 -14.34 12.76
N LEU A 88 -10.36 -13.51 13.58
CA LEU A 88 -10.55 -12.08 13.28
C LEU A 88 -9.40 -11.20 13.80
N GLY A 89 -8.92 -11.44 15.03
CA GLY A 89 -7.87 -10.63 15.65
C GLY A 89 -6.55 -10.69 14.88
N THR A 90 -6.20 -11.87 14.37
CA THR A 90 -4.99 -12.08 13.57
C THR A 90 -5.08 -11.39 12.21
N LEU A 91 -6.23 -11.47 11.54
CA LEU A 91 -6.46 -10.79 10.25
C LEU A 91 -6.40 -9.27 10.42
N ILE A 92 -7.04 -8.74 11.46
CA ILE A 92 -7.00 -7.31 11.80
C ILE A 92 -5.57 -6.87 12.11
N ALA A 93 -4.78 -7.67 12.82
CA ALA A 93 -3.40 -7.36 13.13
C ALA A 93 -2.53 -7.30 11.85
N VAL A 94 -2.67 -8.29 10.96
CA VAL A 94 -1.93 -8.31 9.68
C VAL A 94 -2.32 -7.10 8.81
N LEU A 95 -3.62 -6.82 8.68
CA LEU A 95 -4.11 -5.64 7.96
C LEU A 95 -3.58 -4.34 8.59
N GLY A 96 -3.55 -4.25 9.91
CA GLY A 96 -3.00 -3.13 10.65
C GLY A 96 -1.51 -2.90 10.36
N TRP A 97 -0.71 -3.95 10.32
CA TRP A 97 0.72 -3.88 9.97
C TRP A 97 0.96 -3.46 8.51
N ILE A 98 0.14 -3.96 7.58
CA ILE A 98 0.19 -3.55 6.17
C ILE A 98 -0.13 -2.06 6.05
N PHE A 99 -1.22 -1.60 6.67
CA PHE A 99 -1.63 -0.19 6.66
C PHE A 99 -0.57 0.71 7.27
N TRP A 100 -0.01 0.30 8.40
CA TRP A 100 1.07 1.02 9.08
C TRP A 100 2.35 1.09 8.22
N GLY A 101 2.75 -0.01 7.59
CA GLY A 101 3.94 -0.08 6.74
C GLY A 101 3.84 0.90 5.57
N PHE A 102 2.69 0.96 4.92
CA PHE A 102 2.44 1.93 3.84
C PHE A 102 2.49 3.39 4.31
N ILE A 103 1.95 3.69 5.50
CA ILE A 103 2.07 5.03 6.10
C ILE A 103 3.53 5.40 6.32
N MET A 104 4.32 4.47 6.87
CA MET A 104 5.75 4.71 7.11
C MET A 104 6.54 4.94 5.82
N VAL A 105 6.26 4.18 4.76
CA VAL A 105 6.86 4.42 3.43
C VAL A 105 6.50 5.82 2.92
N GLY A 106 5.23 6.23 3.05
CA GLY A 106 4.79 7.58 2.69
C GLY A 106 5.50 8.68 3.48
N LEU A 107 5.67 8.50 4.79
CA LEU A 107 6.40 9.42 5.66
C LEU A 107 7.88 9.51 5.30
N VAL A 108 8.53 8.39 4.99
CA VAL A 108 9.94 8.36 4.57
C VAL A 108 10.12 9.07 3.23
N ALA A 109 9.25 8.81 2.25
CA ALA A 109 9.27 9.50 0.97
C ALA A 109 9.11 11.02 1.15
N LEU A 110 8.18 11.44 2.02
CA LEU A 110 7.98 12.85 2.36
C LEU A 110 9.22 13.47 3.02
N ALA A 111 9.84 12.76 3.96
CA ALA A 111 11.05 13.21 4.64
C ALA A 111 12.22 13.38 3.67
N MET A 112 12.38 12.48 2.69
CA MET A 112 13.37 12.60 1.62
C MET A 112 13.13 13.84 0.75
N VAL A 113 11.88 14.08 0.32
CA VAL A 113 11.52 15.27 -0.48
C VAL A 113 11.81 16.55 0.29
N LEU A 114 11.47 16.60 1.58
CA LEU A 114 11.73 17.75 2.44
C LEU A 114 13.23 18.00 2.63
N HIS A 115 14.03 16.95 2.86
CA HIS A 115 15.49 17.08 2.97
C HIS A 115 16.12 17.60 1.68
N TRP A 116 15.69 17.05 0.54
CA TRP A 116 16.17 17.51 -0.76
C TRP A 116 15.82 18.98 -1.02
N LEU A 117 14.60 19.39 -0.66
CA LEU A 117 14.15 20.77 -0.84
C LEU A 117 14.83 21.74 0.14
N ALA A 118 15.13 21.29 1.36
CA ALA A 118 15.90 22.05 2.34
C ALA A 118 17.36 22.25 1.89
N GLY A 119 18.02 21.20 1.43
CA GLY A 119 19.39 21.27 0.91
C GLY A 119 19.53 22.20 -0.31
N LYS A 120 18.52 22.21 -1.21
CA LYS A 120 18.48 23.18 -2.32
C LYS A 120 18.40 24.63 -1.86
N ARG A 121 17.70 24.90 -0.75
CA ARG A 121 17.54 26.24 -0.20
C ARG A 121 18.81 26.72 0.50
N GLU A 122 19.51 25.81 1.18
CA GLU A 122 20.82 26.10 1.77
C GLU A 122 21.85 26.42 0.68
N GLN A 123 21.91 25.65 -0.40
CA GLN A 123 22.77 25.94 -1.55
C GLN A 123 22.44 27.28 -2.23
N ALA A 124 21.15 27.61 -2.37
CA ALA A 124 20.72 28.88 -2.95
C ALA A 124 21.02 30.09 -2.05
N ASN A 125 20.98 29.92 -0.73
CA ASN A 125 21.35 30.96 0.24
C ASN A 125 22.87 31.07 0.44
N ALA A 126 23.61 29.98 0.20
CA ALA A 126 25.06 29.92 0.33
C ALA A 126 25.81 30.41 -0.92
N ALA A 127 25.12 30.64 -2.05
CA ALA A 127 25.70 31.32 -3.21
C ALA A 127 26.02 32.78 -2.83
N PRO A 128 27.29 33.12 -2.54
CA PRO A 128 27.66 34.47 -2.14
C PRO A 128 27.51 35.34 -3.38
N GLY A 129 27.09 36.59 -3.17
CA GLY A 129 27.05 37.59 -4.21
C GLY A 129 28.31 37.53 -5.07
N ARG A 130 28.12 37.63 -6.39
CA ARG A 130 29.13 38.13 -7.32
C ARG A 130 29.55 39.50 -6.77
N GLN A 131 30.53 39.50 -5.86
CA GLN A 131 31.21 40.70 -5.43
C GLN A 131 31.94 41.20 -6.67
N VAL A 132 31.43 42.31 -7.16
CA VAL A 132 32.03 43.15 -8.18
C VAL A 132 33.38 43.59 -7.61
N ILE A 133 34.47 43.20 -8.26
CA ILE A 133 35.74 43.92 -8.22
C ILE A 133 36.19 44.05 -9.67
#